data_AF-A0A5C4SUF2-F1
#
_entry.id   AF-A0A5C4SUF2-F1
#
_cell.length_a   1.000
_cell.length_b   1.000
_cell.length_c   1.000
_cell.angle_alpha   90.00
_cell.angle_beta   90.00
_cell.angle_gamma   90.00
#
_symmetry.space_group_name_H-M   'P 1'
#
loop_
_entity.id
_entity.type
_entity.pdbx_description
1 polymer ?
#
loop_
_entity_poly.entity_id
_entity_poly.type
_entity_poly.pdbx_seq_one_letter_code
_entity_poly.pdbx_strand_id
1 'polypeptide(L)'
;MAVPSGQPVTLAEVLLDDTPGALWARFRFVAPQIAGAADPGRSAADIDHLCAAVALPYLAHHRVTPERVVISLSDRLLPFGSSVPEATQFFETYRLEAGTCIWEGY
;
A
#
# COMPACT_ATOMS: atom_id res chain seq x y z
N MET A 1 6.43 -1.32 11.63
CA MET A 1 5.68 -2.60 11.65
C MET A 1 6.53 -3.68 11.00
N ALA A 2 6.29 -4.95 11.35
CA ALA A 2 7.01 -6.07 10.76
C ALA A 2 6.42 -6.38 9.38
N VAL A 3 7.29 -6.65 8.42
CA VAL A 3 6.95 -7.11 7.07
C VAL A 3 7.84 -8.30 6.70
N PRO A 4 7.46 -9.15 5.74
CA PRO A 4 8.23 -10.33 5.33
C PRO A 4 9.70 -10.07 5.00
N SER A 5 10.03 -8.94 4.38
CA SER A 5 11.42 -8.58 4.07
C SER A 5 12.27 -8.23 5.30
N GLY A 6 11.64 -8.05 6.47
CA GLY A 6 12.30 -7.64 7.71
C GLY A 6 12.68 -6.16 7.78
N GLN A 7 12.39 -5.38 6.74
CA GLN A 7 12.72 -3.95 6.73
C GLN A 7 11.77 -3.13 7.62
N PRO A 8 12.21 -1.97 8.14
CA PRO A 8 11.32 -1.08 8.87
C PRO A 8 10.33 -0.41 7.91
N VAL A 9 9.03 -0.65 8.14
CA VAL A 9 7.93 0.00 7.43
C VAL A 9 7.08 0.83 8.39
N THR A 10 6.64 1.99 7.95
CA THR A 10 5.74 2.88 8.72
C THR A 10 4.58 3.34 7.85
N LEU A 11 3.36 3.31 8.38
CA LEU A 11 2.20 3.93 7.72
C LEU A 11 2.35 5.44 7.79
N ALA A 12 2.44 6.10 6.63
CA ALA A 12 2.55 7.55 6.53
C ALA A 12 1.19 8.22 6.43
N GLU A 13 0.30 7.70 5.58
CA GLU A 13 -0.98 8.34 5.28
C GLU A 13 -2.01 7.32 4.77
N VAL A 14 -3.28 7.56 5.08
CA VAL A 14 -4.42 6.85 4.49
C VAL A 14 -5.31 7.87 3.81
N LEU A 15 -5.53 7.71 2.51
CA LEU A 15 -6.38 8.57 1.70
C LEU A 15 -7.60 7.78 1.23
N LEU A 16 -8.77 8.39 1.37
CA LEU A 16 -10.02 7.89 0.81
C LEU A 16 -10.44 8.84 -0.30
N ASP A 17 -10.51 8.34 -1.53
CA ASP A 17 -10.77 9.10 -2.74
C ASP A 17 -11.98 8.50 -3.46
N ASP A 18 -13.02 9.28 -3.70
CA ASP A 18 -14.26 8.86 -4.36
C ASP A 18 -14.29 9.22 -5.86
N THR A 19 -13.21 9.80 -6.40
CA THR A 19 -13.13 10.27 -7.78
C THR A 19 -12.41 9.25 -8.68
N PRO A 20 -12.98 8.86 -9.85
CA PRO A 20 -14.16 9.40 -10.53
C PRO A 20 -15.40 8.48 -10.42
N GLY A 21 -15.96 8.31 -9.23
CA GLY A 21 -17.26 7.66 -9.01
C GLY A 21 -17.23 6.36 -8.20
N ALA A 22 -16.06 5.97 -7.69
CA ALA A 22 -15.86 4.79 -6.86
C ALA A 22 -14.96 5.15 -5.69
N LEU A 23 -15.20 4.55 -4.51
CA LEU A 23 -14.34 4.78 -3.35
C LEU A 23 -13.05 3.95 -3.45
N TRP A 24 -11.91 4.61 -3.43
CA TRP A 24 -10.57 4.04 -3.45
C TRP A 24 -9.89 4.33 -2.13
N ALA A 25 -9.39 3.30 -1.45
CA ALA A 25 -8.61 3.45 -0.24
C ALA A 25 -7.12 3.32 -0.55
N ARG A 26 -6.35 4.37 -0.35
CA ARG A 26 -4.91 4.40 -0.64
C ARG A 26 -4.14 4.42 0.68
N PHE A 27 -3.34 3.40 0.94
CA PHE A 27 -2.46 3.32 2.10
C PHE A 27 -1.03 3.58 1.65
N ARG A 28 -0.41 4.62 2.20
CA ARG A 28 0.93 5.05 1.84
C ARG A 28 1.88 4.69 2.98
N PHE A 29 2.89 3.90 2.66
CA PHE A 29 3.90 3.42 3.60
C PHE A 29 5.28 3.93 3.22
N VAL A 30 6.09 4.24 4.23
CA VAL A 30 7.51 4.58 4.09
C VAL A 30 8.35 3.39 4.56
N ALA A 31 9.26 2.96 3.70
CA ALA A 31 10.15 1.83 3.89
C ALA A 31 11.56 2.21 3.39
N PRO A 32 12.40 2.80 4.24
CA PRO A 32 13.68 3.41 3.82
C PRO A 32 14.68 2.48 3.14
N GLN A 33 14.49 1.17 3.27
CA GLN A 33 15.40 0.16 2.75
C GLN A 33 14.93 -0.47 1.42
N ILE A 34 13.77 -0.04 0.87
CA ILE A 34 13.25 -0.63 -0.39
C ILE A 34 14.14 -0.34 -1.58
N ALA A 35 14.88 0.78 -1.57
CA ALA A 35 15.83 1.12 -2.61
C ALA A 35 17.04 0.16 -2.64
N GLY A 36 17.40 -0.43 -1.49
CA GLY A 36 18.47 -1.41 -1.37
C GLY A 36 18.01 -2.86 -1.56
N ALA A 37 16.70 -3.12 -1.41
CA ALA A 37 16.09 -4.39 -1.76
C ALA A 37 15.90 -4.45 -3.28
N ALA A 38 16.97 -4.74 -4.01
CA ALA A 38 16.99 -4.88 -5.48
C ALA A 38 16.14 -6.04 -6.03
N ASP A 39 15.22 -6.60 -5.24
CA ASP A 39 14.34 -7.71 -5.60
C ASP A 39 12.88 -7.23 -5.54
N PRO A 40 12.27 -6.92 -6.70
CA PRO A 40 10.86 -6.56 -6.81
C PRO A 40 9.92 -7.57 -6.13
N GLY A 41 10.30 -8.86 -6.08
CA GLY A 41 9.51 -9.91 -5.42
C GLY A 41 9.39 -9.73 -3.91
N ARG A 42 10.39 -9.11 -3.25
CA ARG A 42 10.31 -8.80 -1.82
C ARG A 42 9.36 -7.64 -1.53
N SER A 43 9.35 -6.62 -2.39
CA SER A 43 8.42 -5.50 -2.28
C SER A 43 6.97 -5.95 -2.47
N ALA A 44 6.70 -6.85 -3.43
CA ALA A 44 5.37 -7.41 -3.64
C ALA A 44 4.87 -8.18 -2.40
N ALA A 45 5.71 -9.07 -1.84
CA ALA A 45 5.35 -9.82 -0.63
C ALA A 45 5.10 -8.91 0.59
N ASP A 46 5.86 -7.82 0.72
CA ASP A 46 5.62 -6.81 1.76
C ASP A 46 4.28 -6.10 1.56
N ILE A 47 3.97 -5.71 0.32
CA ILE A 47 2.73 -5.02 -0.03
C ILE A 47 1.51 -5.93 0.20
N ASP A 48 1.58 -7.21 -0.17
CA ASP A 48 0.54 -8.21 0.12
C ASP A 48 0.30 -8.33 1.62
N HIS A 49 1.37 -8.43 2.40
CA HIS A 49 1.30 -8.49 3.86
C HIS A 49 0.65 -7.23 4.44
N LEU A 50 1.04 -6.04 3.97
CA LEU A 50 0.48 -4.77 4.44
C LEU A 50 -1.01 -4.65 4.13
N CYS A 51 -1.47 -5.15 2.97
CA CYS A 51 -2.89 -5.19 2.67
C CYS A 51 -3.65 -6.04 3.69
N ALA A 52 -3.16 -7.26 3.95
CA ALA A 52 -3.83 -8.20 4.85
C ALA A 52 -3.75 -7.79 6.34
N ALA A 53 -2.60 -7.30 6.78
CA ALA A 53 -2.33 -7.02 8.20
C ALA A 53 -2.72 -5.60 8.64
N VAL A 54 -2.85 -4.65 7.70
CA VAL A 54 -3.11 -3.24 8.02
C VAL A 54 -4.37 -2.73 7.33
N ALA A 55 -4.43 -2.82 5.99
CA ALA A 55 -5.53 -2.21 5.25
C ALA A 55 -6.87 -2.89 5.55
N LEU A 56 -6.91 -4.22 5.54
CA LEU A 56 -8.12 -5.00 5.87
C LEU A 56 -8.67 -4.69 7.27
N PRO A 57 -7.88 -4.80 8.37
CA PRO A 57 -8.35 -4.45 9.70
C PRO A 57 -8.79 -2.99 9.84
N TYR A 58 -8.06 -2.05 9.20
CA TYR A 58 -8.42 -0.64 9.21
C TYR A 58 -9.80 -0.40 8.58
N LEU A 59 -10.01 -0.93 7.37
CA LEU A 59 -11.28 -0.77 6.65
C LEU A 59 -12.44 -1.43 7.40
N ALA A 60 -12.23 -2.61 7.97
CA ALA A 60 -13.23 -3.28 8.80
C ALA A 60 -13.57 -2.46 10.06
N HIS A 61 -12.56 -1.92 10.75
CA HIS A 61 -12.75 -1.09 11.95
C HIS A 61 -13.55 0.18 11.64
N HIS A 62 -13.22 0.85 10.54
CA HIS A 62 -13.89 2.08 10.10
C HIS A 62 -15.18 1.83 9.30
N ARG A 63 -15.55 0.56 9.04
CA ARG A 63 -16.71 0.16 8.22
C ARG A 63 -16.70 0.82 6.84
N VAL A 64 -15.52 0.89 6.23
CA VAL A 64 -15.31 1.45 4.90
C VAL A 64 -15.23 0.31 3.90
N THR A 65 -16.03 0.38 2.83
CA THR A 65 -16.07 -0.61 1.75
C THR A 65 -15.62 0.03 0.45
N PRO A 66 -14.30 0.15 0.21
CA PRO A 66 -13.80 0.72 -1.03
C PRO A 66 -13.97 -0.30 -2.16
N GLU A 67 -14.13 0.20 -3.38
CA GLU A 67 -14.08 -0.63 -4.59
C GLU A 67 -12.67 -1.18 -4.81
N ARG A 68 -11.63 -0.38 -4.51
CA ARG A 68 -10.22 -0.76 -4.65
C ARG A 68 -9.39 -0.25 -3.49
N VAL A 69 -8.38 -1.03 -3.14
CA VAL A 69 -7.35 -0.70 -2.15
C VAL A 69 -6.02 -0.59 -2.87
N VAL A 70 -5.36 0.55 -2.75
CA VAL A 70 -4.02 0.77 -3.29
C VAL A 70 -3.05 0.79 -2.13
N ILE A 71 -2.03 -0.04 -2.17
CA ILE A 71 -0.93 -0.03 -1.20
C ILE A 71 0.28 0.55 -1.90
N SER A 72 0.84 1.62 -1.37
CA SER A 72 2.05 2.27 -1.89
C SER A 72 3.18 2.16 -0.88
N LEU A 73 4.36 1.77 -1.35
CA LEU A 73 5.58 1.66 -0.56
C LEU A 73 6.63 2.59 -1.16
N SER A 74 7.16 3.53 -0.38
CA SER A 74 8.16 4.51 -0.84
C SER A 74 9.38 4.53 0.08
N ASP A 75 10.57 4.77 -0.46
CA ASP A 75 11.81 4.85 0.34
C ASP A 75 11.83 6.08 1.28
N ARG A 76 11.01 7.09 0.97
CA ARG A 76 10.89 8.33 1.73
C ARG A 76 9.45 8.82 1.73
N LEU A 77 9.17 9.78 2.62
CA LEU A 77 7.89 10.48 2.61
C LEU A 77 7.80 11.34 1.35
N LEU A 78 6.72 11.14 0.58
CA LEU A 78 6.45 11.90 -0.64
C LEU A 78 5.13 12.67 -0.48
N PRO A 79 5.04 13.94 -0.93
CA PRO A 79 3.77 14.62 -1.03
C PRO A 79 2.86 13.89 -2.04
N PHE A 80 1.57 13.78 -1.73
CA PHE A 80 0.61 13.21 -2.67
C PHE A 80 0.60 14.00 -3.99
N GLY A 81 0.53 13.30 -5.12
CA GLY A 81 0.54 13.92 -6.45
C GLY A 81 1.90 14.45 -6.92
N SER A 82 2.97 14.31 -6.13
CA SER A 82 4.33 14.69 -6.55
C SER A 82 5.06 13.53 -7.22
N SER A 83 5.62 13.76 -8.41
CA SER A 83 6.56 12.84 -9.04
C SER A 83 7.97 13.21 -8.56
N VAL A 84 8.60 12.31 -7.82
CA VAL A 84 9.99 12.43 -7.36
C VAL A 84 10.79 11.30 -8.02
N PRO A 85 11.48 11.57 -9.14
CA PRO A 85 12.18 10.54 -9.92
C PRO A 85 13.24 9.76 -9.14
N GLU A 86 13.84 10.40 -8.13
CA GLU A 86 14.90 9.82 -7.30
C GLU A 86 14.35 8.98 -6.14
N ALA A 87 13.02 8.95 -5.95
CA ALA A 87 12.39 8.14 -4.94
C ALA A 87 12.01 6.78 -5.51
N THR A 88 12.54 5.72 -4.90
CA THR A 88 12.05 4.37 -5.17
C THR A 88 10.64 4.27 -4.60
N GLN A 89 9.68 3.90 -5.43
CA GLN A 89 8.31 3.63 -5.01
C GLN A 89 7.74 2.44 -5.77
N PHE A 90 6.99 1.61 -5.06
CA PHE A 90 6.21 0.51 -5.60
C PHE A 90 4.76 0.70 -5.18
N PHE A 91 3.82 0.29 -6.02
CA PHE A 91 2.41 0.32 -5.68
C PHE A 91 1.71 -0.87 -6.28
N GLU A 92 0.76 -1.42 -5.53
CA GLU A 92 -0.11 -2.49 -6.00
C GLU A 92 -1.56 -2.14 -5.72
N THR A 93 -2.44 -2.66 -6.56
CA THR A 93 -3.89 -2.49 -6.42
C THR A 93 -4.53 -3.82 -6.04
N TYR A 94 -5.45 -3.77 -5.10
CA TYR A 94 -6.19 -4.91 -4.59
C TYR A 94 -7.68 -4.63 -4.64
N ARG A 95 -8.46 -5.68 -4.90
CA ARG A 95 -9.89 -5.72 -4.65
C ARG A 95 -10.15 -6.53 -3.40
N LEU A 96 -11.05 -6.05 -2.55
CA LEU A 96 -11.45 -6.78 -1.36
C LEU A 96 -12.57 -7.74 -1.70
N GLU A 97 -12.32 -9.03 -1.54
CA GLU A 97 -13.34 -10.07 -1.75
C GLU A 97 -13.32 -11.04 -0.57
N ALA A 98 -14.49 -11.26 0.04
CA ALA A 98 -14.67 -12.16 1.19
C ALA A 98 -13.66 -11.93 2.35
N GLY A 99 -13.23 -10.69 2.56
CA GLY A 99 -12.25 -10.34 3.60
C GLY A 99 -10.81 -10.73 3.26
N THR A 100 -10.50 -10.90 1.98
CA THR A 100 -9.13 -11.11 1.47
C THR A 100 -8.76 -10.02 0.47
N CYS A 101 -7.47 -9.71 0.41
CA CYS A 101 -6.92 -8.82 -0.61
C CYS A 101 -6.62 -9.62 -1.87
N ILE A 102 -7.43 -9.44 -2.90
CA ILE A 102 -7.20 -10.03 -4.22
C ILE A 102 -6.39 -9.04 -5.04
N TRP A 103 -5.16 -9.39 -5.37
CA TRP A 103 -4.30 -8.56 -6.22
C TRP A 103 -4.93 -8.38 -7.61
N GLU A 104 -5.06 -7.13 -8.06
CA GLU A 104 -5.58 -6.74 -9.38
C GLU A 104 -4.52 -6.05 -10.26
N GLY A 105 -3.25 -6.04 -9.82
CA GLY A 105 -2.13 -5.52 -10.60
C GLY A 105 -1.74 -6.49 -11.73
N TYR A 106 -1.30 -5.94 -12.87
CA TYR A 106 -0.81 -6.65 -14.05
C TYR A 106 0.63 -6.24 -14.32
#